data_AF-A0A409WCI7-F1
#
_entry.id   AF-A0A409WCI7-F1
#
_cell.length_a   1.000
_cell.length_b   1.000
_cell.length_c   1.000
_cell.angle_alpha   90.00
_cell.angle_beta   90.00
_cell.angle_gamma   90.00
#
_symmetry.space_group_name_H-M   'P 1'
#
loop_
_entity.id
_entity.type
_entity.pdbx_description
1 polymer ?
#
loop_
_entity_poly.entity_id
_entity_poly.type
_entity_poly.pdbx_seq_one_letter_code
_entity_poly.pdbx_strand_id
1 'polypeptide(L)'
;MTSTTTTTNDPAESYIVKLKDHPSVDIKQHIQAFAAKFNQNNQVHYKVTHEWSPSFVKAYVGTFSPHVLAELKRHGDVEYVSENSEVGDFQIVDQKDANGNDNAGWGLSRINRNEQLTGDPASVNFPYRYDGSLETGAGVDIYILDTGIKIDHEDFGGRAIWGTTIDKKEGDVDDDKDGHGTHVAGIAGGTRWGVAKGATLIAVKHNGGQVEHFVKGIEWIITSAKSRQRPSVVNMSHGVPKRNRFWNETVTKVR
;
A
#
# COMPACT_ATOMS: atom_id res chain seq x y z
N MET A 1 -9.25 -17.85 34.29
CA MET A 1 -8.97 -16.77 33.33
C MET A 1 -8.93 -17.41 31.95
N THR A 2 -10.04 -17.32 31.25
CA THR A 2 -10.24 -17.90 29.92
C THR A 2 -9.43 -17.11 28.90
N SER A 3 -8.45 -17.78 28.30
CA SER A 3 -7.69 -17.29 27.15
C SER A 3 -8.56 -17.40 25.91
N THR A 4 -9.04 -16.27 25.40
CA THR A 4 -9.68 -16.17 24.10
C THR A 4 -8.59 -16.05 23.05
N THR A 5 -8.29 -17.15 22.37
CA THR A 5 -7.58 -17.16 21.10
C THR A 5 -8.45 -16.46 20.07
N THR A 6 -8.06 -15.25 19.67
CA THR A 6 -8.61 -14.58 18.48
C THR A 6 -8.14 -15.38 17.27
N THR A 7 -9.01 -16.25 16.75
CA THR A 7 -8.87 -16.82 15.42
C THR A 7 -9.08 -15.70 14.41
N THR A 8 -7.99 -15.16 13.87
CA THR A 8 -8.03 -14.38 12.63
C THR A 8 -8.46 -15.34 11.53
N ASN A 9 -9.75 -15.35 11.20
CA ASN A 9 -10.23 -15.87 9.93
C ASN A 9 -9.74 -14.91 8.84
N ASP A 10 -8.47 -15.02 8.49
CA ASP A 10 -7.97 -14.48 7.24
C ASP A 10 -8.45 -15.47 6.16
N PRO A 11 -9.42 -15.11 5.30
CA PRO A 11 -9.83 -16.01 4.24
C PRO A 11 -8.59 -16.27 3.39
N ALA A 12 -8.15 -17.53 3.31
CA ALA A 12 -7.00 -17.92 2.52
C ALA A 12 -7.00 -17.17 1.17
N GLU A 13 -5.96 -16.38 0.92
CA GLU A 13 -5.89 -15.43 -0.22
C GLU A 13 -6.41 -16.10 -1.49
N SER A 14 -7.53 -15.60 -2.01
CA SER A 14 -8.16 -16.13 -3.22
C SER A 14 -7.93 -15.19 -4.38
N TYR A 15 -7.81 -15.75 -5.58
CA TYR A 15 -7.46 -15.02 -6.79
C TYR A 15 -8.44 -15.35 -7.91
N ILE A 16 -8.79 -14.34 -8.69
CA ILE A 16 -9.57 -14.47 -9.93
C ILE A 16 -8.58 -14.57 -11.09
N VAL A 17 -8.63 -15.66 -11.84
CA VAL A 17 -7.84 -15.89 -13.05
C VAL A 17 -8.71 -15.61 -14.27
N LYS A 18 -8.37 -14.55 -15.01
CA LYS A 18 -9.02 -14.21 -16.27
C LYS A 18 -8.24 -14.85 -17.42
N LEU A 19 -8.92 -15.66 -18.23
CA LEU A 19 -8.36 -16.24 -19.45
C LEU A 19 -8.67 -15.38 -20.67
N LYS A 20 -7.76 -15.43 -21.64
CA LYS A 20 -7.86 -14.72 -22.92
C LYS A 20 -9.10 -15.18 -23.68
N ASP A 21 -9.75 -14.23 -24.36
CA ASP A 21 -10.89 -14.53 -25.22
C ASP A 21 -10.44 -15.04 -26.59
N HIS A 22 -9.88 -16.26 -26.61
CA HIS A 22 -9.45 -16.93 -27.81
C HIS A 22 -10.18 -18.28 -27.97
N PRO A 23 -10.58 -18.71 -29.19
CA PRO A 23 -11.31 -19.96 -29.40
C PRO A 23 -10.58 -21.21 -28.92
N SER A 24 -9.24 -21.19 -28.91
CA SER A 24 -8.43 -22.32 -28.42
C SER A 24 -8.31 -22.38 -26.89
N VAL A 25 -8.81 -21.37 -26.17
CA VAL A 25 -8.70 -21.28 -24.71
C VAL A 25 -10.02 -21.73 -24.10
N ASP A 26 -9.97 -22.88 -23.44
CA ASP A 26 -11.08 -23.49 -22.71
C ASP A 26 -10.79 -23.53 -21.21
N ILE A 27 -11.75 -23.08 -20.39
CA ILE A 27 -11.59 -22.96 -18.94
C ILE A 27 -11.30 -24.31 -18.30
N LYS A 28 -12.05 -25.35 -18.69
CA LYS A 28 -11.94 -26.67 -18.06
C LYS A 28 -10.64 -27.33 -18.44
N GLN A 29 -10.24 -27.27 -19.71
CA GLN A 29 -8.95 -27.79 -20.16
C GLN A 29 -7.79 -27.10 -19.45
N HIS A 30 -7.84 -25.78 -19.32
CA HIS A 30 -6.81 -25.02 -18.62
C HIS A 30 -6.70 -25.43 -17.13
N ILE A 31 -7.82 -25.49 -16.41
CA ILE A 31 -7.85 -25.91 -15.00
C ILE A 31 -7.35 -27.35 -14.84
N GLN A 32 -7.75 -28.27 -15.72
CA GLN A 32 -7.32 -29.67 -15.70
C GLN A 32 -5.82 -29.82 -15.98
N ALA A 33 -5.27 -29.03 -16.91
CA ALA A 33 -3.83 -29.02 -17.18
C ALA A 33 -3.04 -28.55 -15.95
N PHE A 34 -3.52 -27.53 -15.25
CA PHE A 34 -2.94 -27.10 -13.97
C PHE A 34 -3.08 -28.16 -12.88
N ALA A 35 -4.20 -28.88 -12.81
CA ALA A 35 -4.43 -29.99 -11.88
C ALA A 35 -3.37 -31.07 -12.04
N ALA A 36 -3.21 -31.53 -13.27
CA ALA A 36 -2.27 -32.59 -13.61
C ALA A 36 -0.81 -32.18 -13.34
N LYS A 37 -0.49 -30.89 -13.53
CA LYS A 37 0.87 -30.37 -13.32
C LYS A 37 1.21 -30.18 -11.84
N PHE A 38 0.28 -29.65 -11.04
CA PHE A 38 0.61 -29.19 -9.69
C PHE A 38 0.01 -30.03 -8.57
N ASN A 39 -1.19 -30.58 -8.70
CA ASN A 39 -1.81 -31.39 -7.65
C ASN A 39 -1.39 -32.87 -7.75
N GLN A 40 -0.09 -33.12 -7.55
CA GLN A 40 0.52 -34.45 -7.60
C GLN A 40 0.81 -34.98 -6.18
N ASN A 41 0.98 -36.30 -6.03
CA ASN A 41 1.41 -36.94 -4.78
C ASN A 41 0.57 -36.57 -3.54
N ASN A 42 -0.76 -36.45 -3.69
CA ASN A 42 -1.69 -36.03 -2.62
C ASN A 42 -1.45 -34.62 -2.04
N GLN A 43 -0.62 -33.79 -2.67
CA GLN A 43 -0.46 -32.39 -2.27
C GLN A 43 -1.38 -31.51 -3.10
N VAL A 44 -2.23 -30.73 -2.43
CA VAL A 44 -3.12 -29.75 -3.07
C VAL A 44 -2.41 -28.40 -3.05
N HIS A 45 -1.92 -27.99 -4.21
CA HIS A 45 -1.24 -26.72 -4.42
C HIS A 45 -2.15 -25.61 -4.92
N TYR A 46 -3.37 -25.97 -5.35
CA TYR A 46 -4.45 -25.03 -5.60
C TYR A 46 -5.84 -25.69 -5.49
N LYS A 47 -6.85 -24.86 -5.26
CA LYS A 47 -8.27 -25.25 -5.20
C LYS A 47 -9.12 -24.20 -5.88
N VAL A 48 -9.79 -24.57 -6.99
CA VAL A 48 -10.81 -23.73 -7.64
C VAL A 48 -12.10 -23.82 -6.85
N THR A 49 -12.70 -22.67 -6.53
CA THR A 49 -13.95 -22.55 -5.78
C THR A 49 -15.13 -22.20 -6.67
N HIS A 50 -14.91 -21.52 -7.80
CA HIS A 50 -15.96 -21.20 -8.77
C HIS A 50 -15.41 -20.97 -10.17
N GLU A 51 -16.23 -21.29 -11.19
CA GLU A 51 -15.97 -21.05 -12.61
C GLU A 51 -17.17 -20.29 -13.18
N TRP A 52 -16.91 -19.21 -13.92
CA TRP A 52 -17.97 -18.47 -14.61
C TRP A 52 -18.27 -19.09 -15.97
N SER A 53 -19.50 -18.88 -16.46
CA SER A 53 -19.88 -19.32 -17.81
C SER A 53 -18.98 -18.66 -18.87
N PRO A 54 -18.38 -19.42 -19.81
CA PRO A 54 -17.57 -18.86 -20.90
C PRO A 54 -18.32 -17.85 -21.77
N SER A 55 -19.65 -17.93 -21.84
CA SER A 55 -20.49 -16.97 -22.57
C SER A 55 -20.62 -15.60 -21.88
N PHE A 56 -20.32 -15.53 -20.58
CA PHE A 56 -20.28 -14.29 -19.82
C PHE A 56 -18.83 -13.81 -19.65
N VAL A 57 -17.99 -14.65 -19.06
CA VAL A 57 -16.56 -14.37 -18.90
C VAL A 57 -15.77 -15.67 -18.78
N LYS A 58 -14.69 -15.80 -19.55
CA LYS A 58 -13.71 -16.88 -19.37
C LYS A 58 -12.84 -16.65 -18.15
N ALA A 59 -13.32 -17.01 -16.97
CA ALA A 59 -12.59 -16.84 -15.72
C ALA A 59 -12.94 -17.91 -14.68
N TYR A 60 -12.08 -18.06 -13.67
CA TYR A 60 -12.32 -18.88 -12.49
C TYR A 60 -11.66 -18.26 -11.26
N VAL A 61 -12.11 -18.64 -10.07
CA VAL A 61 -11.58 -18.16 -8.78
C VAL A 61 -11.17 -19.33 -7.90
N GLY A 62 -10.11 -19.16 -7.14
CA GLY A 62 -9.59 -20.19 -6.25
C GLY A 62 -8.45 -19.71 -5.36
N THR A 63 -7.96 -20.60 -4.51
CA THR A 63 -6.75 -20.40 -3.72
C THR A 63 -5.57 -21.08 -4.41
N PHE A 64 -4.43 -20.40 -4.51
CA PHE A 64 -3.25 -20.91 -5.22
C PHE A 64 -2.01 -20.71 -4.35
N SER A 65 -1.15 -21.72 -4.26
CA SER A 65 0.16 -21.54 -3.63
C SER A 65 1.04 -20.56 -4.44
N PRO A 66 2.03 -19.88 -3.81
CA PRO A 66 2.80 -18.83 -4.46
C PRO A 66 3.47 -19.23 -5.79
N HIS A 67 3.96 -20.47 -5.90
CA HIS A 67 4.58 -20.93 -7.14
C HIS A 67 3.56 -21.21 -8.26
N VAL A 68 2.34 -21.68 -7.93
CA VAL A 68 1.25 -21.84 -8.90
C VAL A 68 0.78 -20.47 -9.39
N LEU A 69 0.62 -19.51 -8.48
CA LEU A 69 0.24 -18.14 -8.81
C LEU A 69 1.28 -17.48 -9.74
N ALA A 70 2.57 -17.68 -9.47
CA ALA A 70 3.64 -17.17 -10.32
C ALA A 70 3.60 -17.79 -11.73
N GLU A 71 3.21 -19.05 -11.87
CA GLU A 71 3.02 -19.69 -13.17
C GLU A 71 1.80 -19.17 -13.91
N LEU A 72 0.65 -19.04 -13.23
CA LEU A 72 -0.57 -18.47 -13.80
C LEU A 72 -0.33 -17.08 -14.38
N LYS A 73 0.39 -16.22 -13.66
CA LYS A 73 0.75 -14.86 -14.11
C LYS A 73 1.61 -14.84 -15.37
N ARG A 74 2.26 -15.94 -15.76
CA ARG A 74 3.09 -16.06 -16.97
C ARG A 74 2.47 -16.93 -18.07
N HIS A 75 1.32 -17.55 -17.81
CA HIS A 75 0.77 -18.57 -18.70
C HIS A 75 0.19 -17.96 -19.98
N GLY A 76 0.41 -18.61 -21.12
CA GLY A 76 0.00 -18.10 -22.44
C GLY A 76 -1.51 -17.87 -22.60
N ASP A 77 -2.33 -18.69 -21.92
CA ASP A 77 -3.80 -18.59 -21.94
C ASP A 77 -4.37 -17.56 -20.96
N VAL A 78 -3.58 -17.11 -19.98
CA VAL A 78 -4.02 -16.18 -18.94
C VAL A 78 -3.87 -14.75 -19.44
N GLU A 79 -4.92 -13.96 -19.30
CA GLU A 79 -4.92 -12.54 -19.61
C GLU A 79 -4.41 -11.73 -18.41
N TYR A 80 -4.95 -11.98 -17.22
CA TYR A 80 -4.45 -11.46 -15.96
C TYR A 80 -4.90 -12.31 -14.78
N VAL A 81 -4.25 -12.11 -13.64
CA VAL A 81 -4.67 -12.64 -12.34
C VAL A 81 -4.91 -11.46 -11.40
N SER A 82 -6.09 -11.40 -10.80
CA SER A 82 -6.47 -10.40 -9.80
C SER A 82 -6.60 -11.06 -8.45
N GLU A 83 -6.25 -10.35 -7.39
CA GLU A 83 -6.72 -10.71 -6.04
C GLU A 83 -8.24 -10.64 -6.02
N ASN A 84 -8.87 -11.61 -5.37
CA ASN A 84 -10.29 -11.57 -5.07
C ASN A 84 -10.47 -10.74 -3.79
N SER A 85 -11.46 -9.87 -3.78
CA SER A 85 -11.70 -8.96 -2.66
C SER A 85 -13.17 -9.04 -2.26
N GLU A 86 -13.44 -8.82 -0.98
CA GLU A 86 -14.81 -8.66 -0.52
C GLU A 86 -15.38 -7.35 -1.10
N VAL A 87 -16.62 -7.43 -1.61
CA VAL A 87 -17.37 -6.22 -1.95
C VAL A 87 -18.05 -5.76 -0.67
N GLY A 88 -17.57 -4.66 -0.11
CA GLY A 88 -18.15 -4.02 1.07
C GLY A 88 -19.03 -2.81 0.70
N ASP A 89 -19.95 -2.46 1.59
CA ASP A 89 -20.64 -1.17 1.55
C ASP A 89 -19.63 -0.06 1.88
N PHE A 90 -19.13 0.64 0.86
CA PHE A 90 -18.22 1.76 1.06
C PHE A 90 -18.93 2.87 1.85
N GLN A 91 -18.41 3.18 3.04
CA GLN A 91 -18.89 4.30 3.86
C GLN A 91 -18.25 5.59 3.34
N ILE A 92 -18.61 6.04 2.14
CA ILE A 92 -18.08 7.31 1.62
C ILE A 92 -18.63 8.45 2.47
N VAL A 93 -17.73 9.12 3.18
CA VAL A 93 -18.05 10.24 4.08
C VAL A 93 -17.33 11.51 3.65
N ASP A 94 -17.94 12.66 3.93
CA ASP A 94 -17.29 13.96 3.81
C ASP A 94 -16.48 14.27 5.07
N GLN A 95 -15.29 14.83 4.92
CA GLN A 95 -14.45 15.22 6.04
C GLN A 95 -14.99 16.46 6.74
N LYS A 96 -15.46 16.28 7.98
CA LYS A 96 -16.08 17.33 8.80
C LYS A 96 -15.25 17.71 10.04
N ASP A 97 -15.34 18.97 10.46
CA ASP A 97 -14.92 19.41 11.79
C ASP A 97 -15.94 19.03 12.88
N ALA A 98 -15.63 19.39 14.13
CA ALA A 98 -16.51 19.13 15.27
C ALA A 98 -17.89 19.81 15.16
N ASN A 99 -18.04 20.81 14.29
CA ASN A 99 -19.27 21.54 14.06
C ASN A 99 -20.03 21.05 12.82
N GLY A 100 -19.52 20.01 12.13
CA GLY A 100 -20.14 19.45 10.92
C GLY A 100 -19.82 20.22 9.63
N ASN A 101 -18.90 21.19 9.66
CA ASN A 101 -18.47 21.93 8.47
C ASN A 101 -17.38 21.15 7.74
N ASP A 102 -17.28 21.34 6.42
CA ASP A 102 -16.12 20.87 5.66
C ASP A 102 -14.84 21.42 6.29
N ASN A 103 -13.86 20.54 6.51
CA ASN A 103 -12.64 20.92 7.21
C ASN A 103 -11.35 20.70 6.40
N ALA A 104 -11.43 20.17 5.17
CA ALA A 104 -10.25 19.84 4.40
C ALA A 104 -9.55 21.08 3.84
N GLY A 105 -8.22 21.02 3.79
CA GLY A 105 -7.44 21.95 2.98
C GLY A 105 -7.62 21.67 1.49
N TRP A 106 -7.36 22.67 0.67
CA TRP A 106 -7.54 22.61 -0.78
C TRP A 106 -6.82 21.43 -1.44
N GLY A 107 -5.65 21.01 -0.92
CA GLY A 107 -4.84 19.93 -1.49
C GLY A 107 -5.55 18.58 -1.49
N LEU A 108 -6.20 18.21 -0.38
CA LEU A 108 -6.98 16.97 -0.29
C LEU A 108 -8.19 17.01 -1.23
N SER A 109 -8.89 18.13 -1.27
CA SER A 109 -10.01 18.32 -2.19
C SER A 109 -9.56 18.27 -3.65
N ARG A 110 -8.37 18.77 -3.97
CA ARG A 110 -7.84 18.82 -5.32
C ARG A 110 -7.54 17.44 -5.89
N ILE A 111 -6.99 16.53 -5.10
CA ILE A 111 -6.68 15.15 -5.53
C ILE A 111 -7.92 14.24 -5.55
N ASN A 112 -9.04 14.70 -5.00
CA ASN A 112 -10.28 13.95 -4.88
C ASN A 112 -11.30 14.26 -6.00
N ARG A 113 -10.91 15.04 -7.03
CA ARG A 113 -11.79 15.47 -8.12
C ARG A 113 -11.05 15.81 -9.41
N ASN A 114 -11.80 15.83 -10.52
CA ASN A 114 -11.28 16.24 -11.82
C ASN A 114 -11.58 17.72 -12.13
N GLU A 115 -12.66 18.26 -11.57
CA GLU A 115 -13.07 19.65 -11.78
C GLU A 115 -12.08 20.64 -11.14
N GLN A 116 -11.97 21.83 -11.74
CA GLN A 116 -11.17 22.90 -11.17
C GLN A 116 -11.73 23.32 -9.82
N LEU A 117 -10.84 23.42 -8.82
CA LEU A 117 -11.18 23.92 -7.51
C LEU A 117 -11.26 25.46 -7.53
N THR A 118 -12.32 26.00 -6.94
CA THR A 118 -12.51 27.45 -6.75
C THR A 118 -12.52 27.77 -5.26
N GLY A 119 -12.13 29.00 -4.89
CA GLY A 119 -12.03 29.43 -3.49
C GLY A 119 -10.64 29.95 -3.13
N ASP A 120 -10.48 30.36 -1.87
CA ASP A 120 -9.20 30.80 -1.31
C ASP A 120 -8.36 29.60 -0.87
N PRO A 121 -7.18 29.33 -1.47
CA PRO A 121 -6.33 28.21 -1.06
C PRO A 121 -5.84 28.30 0.40
N ALA A 122 -5.95 29.45 1.07
CA ALA A 122 -5.63 29.56 2.48
C ALA A 122 -6.75 29.04 3.41
N SER A 123 -7.94 28.75 2.89
CA SER A 123 -9.05 28.24 3.71
C SER A 123 -8.98 26.71 3.92
N VAL A 124 -9.68 26.25 4.96
CA VAL A 124 -9.80 24.84 5.35
C VAL A 124 -11.26 24.37 5.28
N ASN A 125 -12.03 24.89 4.34
CA ASN A 125 -13.45 24.58 4.17
C ASN A 125 -13.73 23.88 2.84
N PHE A 126 -12.78 23.05 2.39
CA PHE A 126 -12.93 22.31 1.14
C PHE A 126 -13.53 20.92 1.39
N PRO A 127 -14.41 20.44 0.48
CA PRO A 127 -14.97 19.10 0.57
C PRO A 127 -13.93 18.04 0.20
N TYR A 128 -13.79 17.03 1.06
CA TYR A 128 -12.98 15.85 0.80
C TYR A 128 -13.77 14.60 1.15
N ARG A 129 -14.01 13.75 0.15
CA ARG A 129 -14.73 12.48 0.29
C ARG A 129 -13.74 11.33 0.36
N TYR A 130 -13.87 10.52 1.39
CA TYR A 130 -13.00 9.37 1.60
C TYR A 130 -13.79 8.18 2.12
N ASP A 131 -13.16 7.02 2.09
CA ASP A 131 -13.73 5.82 2.71
C ASP A 131 -13.63 5.91 4.24
N GLY A 132 -14.79 6.05 4.88
CA GLY A 132 -14.98 6.17 6.31
C GLY A 132 -14.60 4.93 7.12
N SER A 133 -14.32 3.80 6.47
CA SER A 133 -13.67 2.64 7.10
C SER A 133 -12.28 2.97 7.66
N LEU A 134 -11.65 4.04 7.14
CA LEU A 134 -10.24 4.38 7.36
C LEU A 134 -9.26 3.30 6.87
N GLU A 135 -9.71 2.33 6.07
CA GLU A 135 -8.89 1.22 5.58
C GLU A 135 -8.16 1.56 4.27
N THR A 136 -8.36 2.76 3.69
CA THR A 136 -7.65 3.15 2.47
C THR A 136 -6.14 3.09 2.68
N GLY A 137 -5.45 2.21 1.96
CA GLY A 137 -4.01 1.98 2.11
C GLY A 137 -3.63 0.96 3.19
N ALA A 138 -4.60 0.31 3.84
CA ALA A 138 -4.35 -0.87 4.67
C ALA A 138 -3.56 -1.91 3.87
N GLY A 139 -2.62 -2.60 4.52
CA GLY A 139 -1.71 -3.50 3.83
C GLY A 139 -0.47 -2.83 3.22
N VAL A 140 -0.45 -1.50 3.07
CA VAL A 140 0.65 -0.75 2.44
C VAL A 140 1.56 -0.11 3.50
N ASP A 141 2.88 -0.19 3.26
CA ASP A 141 3.88 0.55 4.02
C ASP A 141 4.28 1.83 3.27
N ILE A 142 4.25 2.98 3.95
CA ILE A 142 4.76 4.24 3.42
C ILE A 142 6.00 4.63 4.23
N TYR A 143 7.16 4.52 3.59
CA TYR A 143 8.42 4.96 4.17
C TYR A 143 8.57 6.47 3.99
N ILE A 144 8.73 7.18 5.11
CA ILE A 144 8.95 8.63 5.15
C ILE A 144 10.45 8.84 5.41
N LEU A 145 11.21 9.07 4.33
CA LEU A 145 12.63 9.43 4.42
C LEU A 145 12.76 10.94 4.62
N ASP A 146 12.86 11.35 5.89
CA ASP A 146 12.68 12.74 6.31
C ASP A 146 13.32 13.00 7.69
N THR A 147 12.91 14.04 8.42
CA THR A 147 13.45 14.43 9.75
C THR A 147 13.09 13.46 10.89
N GLY A 148 12.23 12.47 10.59
CA GLY A 148 11.67 11.51 11.54
C GLY A 148 10.14 11.50 11.51
N ILE A 149 9.51 10.76 12.41
CA ILE A 149 8.07 10.87 12.70
C ILE A 149 7.90 10.85 14.22
N LYS A 150 7.05 11.73 14.77
CA LYS A 150 6.53 11.60 16.13
C LYS A 150 5.54 10.42 16.17
N ILE A 151 6.04 9.19 16.28
CA ILE A 151 5.26 7.96 16.06
C ILE A 151 4.10 7.76 17.05
N ASP A 152 4.19 8.38 18.22
CA ASP A 152 3.18 8.37 19.28
C ASP A 152 2.14 9.51 19.13
N HIS A 153 2.15 10.24 18.01
CA HIS A 153 1.11 11.24 17.72
C HIS A 153 -0.26 10.56 17.56
N GLU A 154 -1.28 11.08 18.25
CA GLU A 154 -2.63 10.48 18.32
C GLU A 154 -3.26 10.24 16.95
N ASP A 155 -3.01 11.14 15.99
CA ASP A 155 -3.52 11.05 14.61
C ASP A 155 -2.99 9.83 13.83
N PHE A 156 -1.94 9.16 14.30
CA PHE A 156 -1.45 7.92 13.67
C PHE A 156 -2.08 6.66 14.27
N GLY A 157 -2.67 6.73 15.47
CA GLY A 157 -3.36 5.59 16.09
C GLY A 157 -2.50 4.33 16.21
N GLY A 158 -1.17 4.48 16.37
CA GLY A 158 -0.21 3.37 16.45
C GLY A 158 0.25 2.80 15.09
N ARG A 159 -0.20 3.35 13.96
CA ARG A 159 0.23 2.92 12.61
C ARG A 159 1.57 3.50 12.18
N ALA A 160 2.08 4.51 12.89
CA ALA A 160 3.42 5.01 12.69
C ALA A 160 4.42 4.20 13.52
N ILE A 161 5.49 3.72 12.89
CA ILE A 161 6.55 2.94 13.53
C ILE A 161 7.92 3.51 13.20
N TRP A 162 8.87 3.35 14.13
CA TRP A 162 10.25 3.74 13.89
C TRP A 162 10.97 2.69 13.03
N GLY A 163 11.58 3.13 11.93
CA GLY A 163 12.43 2.29 11.10
C GLY A 163 13.89 2.41 11.50
N THR A 164 14.50 3.56 11.19
CA THR A 164 15.93 3.81 11.45
C THR A 164 16.27 5.29 11.50
N THR A 165 17.42 5.60 12.11
CA THR A 165 18.11 6.89 12.03
C THR A 165 19.43 6.67 11.30
N ILE A 166 19.54 7.20 10.08
CA ILE A 166 20.63 6.86 9.15
C ILE A 166 22.00 7.38 9.60
N ASP A 167 22.02 8.57 10.18
CA ASP A 167 23.22 9.27 10.64
C ASP A 167 23.20 9.47 12.16
N LYS A 168 22.83 8.40 12.87
CA LYS A 168 22.68 8.40 14.33
C LYS A 168 24.01 8.72 15.02
N LYS A 169 24.01 9.79 15.81
CA LYS A 169 25.12 10.19 16.68
C LYS A 169 24.81 9.85 18.14
N GLU A 170 25.84 9.87 18.99
CA GLU A 170 25.65 9.73 20.43
C GLU A 170 24.72 10.84 20.95
N GLY A 171 23.69 10.45 21.70
CA GLY A 171 22.66 11.35 22.20
C GLY A 171 21.50 11.62 21.24
N ASP A 172 21.52 11.10 20.01
CA ASP A 172 20.37 11.17 19.12
C ASP A 172 19.22 10.31 19.63
N VAL A 173 18.03 10.90 19.60
CA VAL A 173 16.78 10.23 19.91
C VAL A 173 16.01 9.90 18.64
N ASP A 174 15.32 8.77 18.70
CA ASP A 174 14.41 8.28 17.67
C ASP A 174 13.07 9.02 17.81
N ASP A 175 13.09 10.29 17.42
CA ASP A 175 11.96 11.22 17.44
C ASP A 175 12.10 12.27 16.32
N ASP A 176 11.02 12.95 15.98
CA ASP A 176 11.02 14.09 15.04
C ASP A 176 11.06 15.41 15.80
N LYS A 177 12.26 16.00 15.90
CA LYS A 177 12.47 17.28 16.58
C LYS A 177 12.23 18.50 15.69
N ASP A 178 12.11 18.30 14.38
CA ASP A 178 11.87 19.36 13.40
C ASP A 178 10.37 19.51 13.10
N GLY A 179 9.67 18.37 12.98
CA GLY A 179 8.24 18.30 12.71
C GLY A 179 7.89 18.18 11.24
N HIS A 180 8.82 18.44 10.31
CA HIS A 180 8.58 18.31 8.87
C HIS A 180 8.16 16.87 8.49
N GLY A 181 8.90 15.87 8.94
CA GLY A 181 8.58 14.46 8.65
C GLY A 181 7.25 14.00 9.24
N THR A 182 6.91 14.46 10.45
CA THR A 182 5.58 14.22 11.07
C THR A 182 4.46 14.85 10.26
N HIS A 183 4.65 16.09 9.79
CA HIS A 183 3.67 16.77 8.93
C HIS A 183 3.47 16.05 7.60
N VAL A 184 4.56 15.64 6.95
CA VAL A 184 4.53 14.83 5.72
C VAL A 184 3.82 13.49 5.95
N ALA A 185 4.13 12.80 7.04
CA ALA A 185 3.48 11.55 7.43
C ALA A 185 1.97 11.73 7.71
N GLY A 186 1.58 12.86 8.32
CA GLY A 186 0.19 13.25 8.54
C GLY A 186 -0.61 13.37 7.26
N ILE A 187 -0.05 14.01 6.23
CA ILE A 187 -0.67 14.11 4.89
C ILE A 187 -0.73 12.74 4.20
N ALA A 188 0.32 11.92 4.34
CA ALA A 188 0.35 10.60 3.72
C ALA A 188 -0.70 9.66 4.32
N GLY A 189 -0.80 9.58 5.65
CA GLY A 189 -1.60 8.55 6.32
C GLY A 189 -2.12 8.89 7.72
N GLY A 190 -2.20 10.16 8.11
CA GLY A 190 -2.90 10.55 9.34
C GLY A 190 -4.40 10.20 9.29
N THR A 191 -5.03 9.90 10.43
CA THR A 191 -6.47 9.58 10.44
C THR A 191 -7.33 10.77 10.01
N ARG A 192 -6.91 11.99 10.37
CA ARG A 192 -7.66 13.20 10.09
C ARG A 192 -7.35 13.77 8.72
N TRP A 193 -6.08 13.95 8.38
CA TRP A 193 -5.67 14.65 7.14
C TRP A 193 -4.97 13.75 6.11
N GLY A 194 -4.87 12.45 6.40
CA GLY A 194 -4.18 11.51 5.53
C GLY A 194 -5.00 11.13 4.31
N VAL A 195 -4.30 10.87 3.21
CA VAL A 195 -4.85 10.30 1.98
C VAL A 195 -5.04 8.78 2.13
N ALA A 196 -4.01 8.09 2.62
CA ALA A 196 -4.00 6.64 2.86
C ALA A 196 -4.15 6.35 4.37
N LYS A 197 -5.36 6.60 4.89
CA LYS A 197 -5.66 6.57 6.33
C LYS A 197 -5.44 5.21 7.01
N GLY A 198 -5.32 4.12 6.25
CA GLY A 198 -5.05 2.76 6.73
C GLY A 198 -3.58 2.32 6.60
N ALA A 199 -2.73 3.14 5.98
CA ALA A 199 -1.33 2.78 5.74
C ALA A 199 -0.50 2.72 7.03
N THR A 200 0.54 1.89 7.01
CA THR A 200 1.61 1.90 8.03
C THR A 200 2.66 2.93 7.64
N LEU A 201 2.95 3.89 8.51
CA LEU A 201 3.94 4.94 8.27
C LEU A 201 5.26 4.51 8.92
N ILE A 202 6.36 4.48 8.17
CA ILE A 202 7.67 4.03 8.66
C ILE A 202 8.65 5.18 8.64
N ALA A 203 9.15 5.57 9.82
CA ALA A 203 10.09 6.66 9.97
C ALA A 203 11.50 6.24 9.53
N VAL A 204 12.05 6.91 8.52
CA VAL A 204 13.45 6.77 8.11
C VAL A 204 14.11 8.14 8.26
N LYS A 205 14.73 8.34 9.42
CA LYS A 205 15.24 9.64 9.83
C LYS A 205 16.62 9.91 9.23
N HIS A 206 16.81 11.13 8.73
CA HIS A 206 18.13 11.75 8.53
C HIS A 206 18.17 13.11 9.26
N ASN A 207 19.30 13.47 9.88
CA ASN A 207 19.45 14.76 10.57
C ASN A 207 19.91 15.88 9.60
N GLY A 208 19.39 15.86 8.38
CA GLY A 208 19.92 16.64 7.25
C GLY A 208 21.21 16.04 6.67
N GLY A 209 21.79 16.72 5.68
CA GLY A 209 23.13 16.40 5.19
C GLY A 209 23.22 16.03 3.71
N GLN A 210 24.23 15.22 3.40
CA GLN A 210 24.69 14.97 2.04
C GLN A 210 23.88 13.86 1.36
N VAL A 211 24.00 13.78 0.03
CA VAL A 211 23.39 12.73 -0.80
C VAL A 211 23.65 11.32 -0.26
N GLU A 212 24.79 11.07 0.37
CA GLU A 212 25.10 9.76 0.95
C GLU A 212 24.11 9.31 2.04
N HIS A 213 23.60 10.22 2.87
CA HIS A 213 22.64 9.87 3.94
C HIS A 213 21.32 9.42 3.32
N PHE A 214 20.86 10.10 2.27
CA PHE A 214 19.65 9.68 1.58
C PHE A 214 19.83 8.36 0.84
N VAL A 215 20.99 8.12 0.22
CA VAL A 215 21.27 6.84 -0.44
C VAL A 215 21.30 5.70 0.58
N LYS A 216 21.93 5.89 1.75
CA LYS A 216 21.88 4.94 2.87
C LYS A 216 20.43 4.70 3.33
N GLY A 217 19.61 5.74 3.37
CA GLY A 217 18.17 5.65 3.64
C GLY A 217 17.43 4.77 2.62
N ILE A 218 17.63 5.01 1.33
CA ILE A 218 17.01 4.22 0.26
C ILE A 218 17.46 2.75 0.33
N GLU A 219 18.74 2.49 0.58
CA GLU A 219 19.27 1.13 0.74
C GLU A 219 18.58 0.38 1.89
N TRP A 220 18.45 1.04 3.05
CA TRP A 220 17.75 0.47 4.20
C TRP A 220 16.28 0.18 3.87
N ILE A 221 15.60 1.13 3.22
CA ILE A 221 14.18 0.98 2.83
C ILE A 221 13.98 -0.22 1.91
N ILE A 222 14.82 -0.38 0.87
CA ILE A 222 14.71 -1.51 -0.06
C ILE A 222 14.86 -2.84 0.69
N THR A 223 15.80 -2.90 1.64
CA THR A 223 16.03 -4.10 2.46
C THR A 223 14.83 -4.39 3.37
N SER A 224 14.31 -3.37 4.05
CA SER A 224 13.12 -3.46 4.91
C SER A 224 11.88 -3.91 4.12
N ALA A 225 11.60 -3.27 2.98
CA ALA A 225 10.45 -3.59 2.14
C ALA A 225 10.48 -5.04 1.64
N LYS A 226 11.64 -5.53 1.21
CA LYS A 226 11.84 -6.93 0.81
C LYS A 226 11.60 -7.90 1.96
N SER A 227 12.06 -7.56 3.17
CA SER A 227 11.85 -8.39 4.35
C SER A 227 10.38 -8.44 4.76
N ARG A 228 9.67 -7.31 4.65
CA ARG A 228 8.27 -7.19 5.06
C ARG A 228 7.30 -7.80 4.05
N GLN A 229 7.71 -7.93 2.78
CA GLN A 229 6.91 -8.51 1.69
C GLN A 229 5.54 -7.83 1.53
N ARG A 230 5.50 -6.51 1.74
CA ARG A 230 4.29 -5.69 1.63
C ARG A 230 4.43 -4.67 0.51
N PRO A 231 3.35 -4.34 -0.21
CA PRO A 231 3.34 -3.19 -1.11
C PRO A 231 3.87 -1.96 -0.36
N SER A 232 4.83 -1.26 -0.97
CA SER A 232 5.58 -0.20 -0.31
C SER A 232 5.72 1.02 -1.19
N VAL A 233 5.58 2.21 -0.60
CA VAL A 233 5.83 3.51 -1.24
C VAL A 233 6.92 4.23 -0.46
N VAL A 234 7.80 4.94 -1.17
CA VAL A 234 8.82 5.79 -0.56
C VAL A 234 8.47 7.24 -0.84
N ASN A 235 8.27 8.03 0.22
CA ASN A 235 8.12 9.46 0.13
C ASN A 235 9.43 10.16 0.56
N MET A 236 9.97 11.00 -0.33
CA MET A 236 11.17 11.80 -0.10
C MET A 236 10.82 13.27 -0.36
N SER A 237 10.33 13.98 0.65
CA SER A 237 9.95 15.40 0.56
C SER A 237 11.16 16.34 0.63
N HIS A 238 12.25 15.95 -0.02
CA HIS A 238 13.53 16.66 -0.01
C HIS A 238 14.11 16.70 -1.43
N GLY A 239 14.84 17.78 -1.73
CA GLY A 239 15.50 17.98 -3.01
C GLY A 239 16.96 18.35 -2.84
N VAL A 240 17.77 18.03 -3.85
CA VAL A 240 19.15 18.51 -3.96
C VAL A 240 19.22 19.70 -4.91
N PRO A 241 19.97 20.77 -4.59
CA PRO A 241 20.00 22.00 -5.40
C PRO A 241 20.70 21.81 -6.76
N LYS A 242 21.48 20.74 -6.92
CA LYS A 242 22.16 20.40 -8.17
C LYS A 242 21.92 18.93 -8.51
N ARG A 243 21.87 18.63 -9.82
CA ARG A 243 21.78 17.25 -10.31
C ARG A 243 22.91 16.41 -9.72
N ASN A 244 22.55 15.29 -9.10
CA ASN A 244 23.50 14.31 -8.61
C ASN A 244 23.29 12.98 -9.33
N ARG A 245 24.32 12.51 -10.04
CA ARG A 245 24.24 11.28 -10.84
C ARG A 245 23.99 10.04 -9.97
N PHE A 246 24.68 9.94 -8.84
CA PHE A 246 24.59 8.78 -7.96
C PHE A 246 23.23 8.67 -7.28
N TRP A 247 22.64 9.81 -6.87
CA TRP A 247 21.25 9.88 -6.43
C TRP A 247 20.30 9.32 -7.50
N ASN A 248 20.42 9.83 -8.73
CA ASN A 248 19.54 9.42 -9.84
C ASN A 248 19.68 7.92 -10.16
N GLU A 249 20.88 7.36 -10.08
CA GLU A 249 21.11 5.92 -10.25
C GLU A 249 20.59 5.09 -9.07
N THR A 250 20.50 5.67 -7.88
CA THR A 250 19.98 4.96 -6.69
C THR A 250 18.46 4.85 -6.75
N VAL A 251 17.75 5.92 -7.11
CA VAL A 251 16.28 5.91 -7.18
C VAL A 251 15.75 4.94 -8.24
N THR A 252 16.51 4.60 -9.28
CA THR A 252 16.10 3.59 -10.28
C THR A 252 16.09 2.17 -9.73
N LYS A 253 16.71 1.92 -8.56
CA LYS A 253 16.71 0.62 -7.88
C LYS A 253 15.44 0.36 -7.05
N VAL A 254 14.58 1.36 -6.86
CA VAL A 254 13.31 1.25 -6.10
C VAL A 254 12.19 0.68 -7.00
N ARG A 255 12.48 -0.41 -7.72
CA ARG A 255 11.53 -1.06 -8.64
C ARG A 255 11.20 -2.47 -8.21
#